data_AF-A0A1G3M2M2-F1
#
_entry.id   AF-A0A1G3M2M2-F1
#
_cell.length_a   1.000
_cell.length_b   1.000
_cell.length_c   1.000
_cell.angle_alpha   90.00
_cell.angle_beta   90.00
_cell.angle_gamma   90.00
#
_symmetry.space_group_name_H-M   'P 1'
#
loop_
_entity.id
_entity.type
_entity.pdbx_description
1 polymer ?
#
loop_
_entity_poly.entity_id
_entity_poly.type
_entity_poly.pdbx_seq_one_letter_code
_entity_poly.pdbx_strand_id
1 'polypeptide(L)' 'MKSAQALALLRGRDFVIPDDVKELAPPVLTHRIILRHEERAQGASSAAVATEILSRVPVPSPA' A
#
# COMPACT_ATOMS: atom_id res chain seq x y z
N MET A 1 -7.19 -1.32 7.17
CA MET A 1 -8.41 -2.09 6.81
C MET A 1 -9.62 -1.19 6.54
N LYS A 2 -10.00 -0.26 7.43
CA LYS A 2 -11.20 0.60 7.24
C LYS A 2 -11.26 1.30 5.87
N SER A 3 -10.15 1.89 5.39
CA SER A 3 -10.12 2.56 4.09
C SER A 3 -10.38 1.60 2.93
N ALA A 4 -9.84 0.37 2.98
CA ALA A 4 -10.07 -0.64 1.94
C ALA A 4 -11.49 -1.19 1.96
N GLN A 5 -12.09 -1.34 3.15
CA GLN A 5 -13.50 -1.70 3.29
C GLN A 5 -14.40 -0.59 2.72
N ALA A 6 -14.10 0.67 3.02
CA ALA A 6 -14.83 1.80 2.45
C ALA A 6 -14.71 1.83 0.91
N LEU A 7 -13.51 1.61 0.36
CA LEU A 7 -13.31 1.54 -1.09
C LEU A 7 -14.07 0.37 -1.73
N ALA A 8 -14.05 -0.82 -1.12
CA ALA A 8 -14.81 -1.97 -1.58
C ALA A 8 -16.32 -1.67 -1.59
N LEU A 9 -16.83 -1.07 -0.51
CA LEU A 9 -18.24 -0.67 -0.40
C LEU A 9 -18.62 0.38 -1.45
N LEU A 10 -17.80 1.41 -1.65
CA LEU A 10 -18.00 2.43 -2.70
C LEU A 10 -17.99 1.81 -4.11
N ARG A 11 -17.32 0.67 -4.29
CA ARG A 11 -17.29 -0.12 -5.52
C ARG A 11 -18.38 -1.19 -5.60
N GLY A 12 -19.34 -1.19 -4.67
CA GLY A 12 -20.46 -2.13 -4.64
C GLY A 12 -20.07 -3.57 -4.29
N ARG A 13 -18.93 -3.78 -3.62
CA ARG A 13 -18.47 -5.09 -3.14
C ARG A 13 -18.56 -5.18 -1.62
N ASP A 14 -19.07 -6.31 -1.13
CA ASP A 14 -19.21 -6.57 0.30
C ASP A 14 -17.91 -7.08 0.96
N PHE A 15 -16.87 -7.32 0.17
CA PHE A 15 -15.58 -7.78 0.64
C PHE A 15 -14.42 -7.08 -0.06
N VAL A 16 -13.32 -6.98 0.68
CA VAL A 16 -12.06 -6.38 0.23
C VAL A 16 -11.32 -7.37 -0.66
N ILE A 17 -10.78 -6.89 -1.78
CA ILE A 17 -9.85 -7.66 -2.61
C ILE A 17 -8.42 -7.12 -2.45
N PRO A 18 -7.38 -7.90 -2.81
CA PRO A 18 -5.98 -7.46 -2.71
C PRO A 18 -5.70 -6.11 -3.40
N ASP A 19 -6.36 -5.84 -4.51
CA ASP A 19 -6.18 -4.58 -5.25
C ASP A 19 -6.65 -3.35 -4.46
N ASP A 20 -7.70 -3.45 -3.65
CA ASP A 20 -8.14 -2.33 -2.80
C ASP A 20 -7.08 -1.96 -1.76
N VAL A 21 -6.37 -2.97 -1.24
CA VAL A 21 -5.30 -2.77 -0.27
C VAL A 21 -4.10 -2.13 -0.94
N LYS A 22 -3.71 -2.64 -2.12
CA LYS A 22 -2.57 -2.11 -2.90
C LYS A 22 -2.80 -0.67 -3.36
N GLU A 23 -4.00 -0.35 -3.81
CA GLU A 23 -4.37 1.00 -4.25
C GLU A 23 -4.30 2.03 -3.12
N LEU A 24 -4.76 1.66 -1.91
CA LEU A 24 -4.76 2.56 -0.76
C LEU A 24 -3.43 2.58 0.00
N ALA A 25 -2.50 1.67 -0.29
CA ALA A 25 -1.24 1.60 0.44
C ALA A 25 -0.38 2.87 0.28
N PRO A 26 -0.18 3.47 -0.93
CA PRO A 26 0.56 4.71 -1.06
C PRO A 26 -0.02 5.88 -0.25
N PRO A 27 -1.31 6.27 -0.37
CA PRO A 27 -1.84 7.39 0.41
C PRO A 27 -1.90 7.12 1.93
N VAL A 28 -1.99 5.85 2.36
CA VAL A 28 -2.10 5.49 3.80
C VAL A 28 -0.75 5.27 4.49
N LEU A 29 0.25 4.73 3.80
CA LEU A 29 1.50 4.28 4.43
C LEU A 29 2.69 5.21 4.21
N THR A 30 2.73 5.96 3.11
CA THR A 30 3.94 6.74 2.74
C THR A 30 4.33 7.77 3.80
N HIS A 31 3.35 8.48 4.36
CA HIS A 31 3.57 9.45 5.43
C HIS A 31 3.86 8.81 6.79
N ARG A 32 3.73 7.48 6.92
CA ARG A 32 4.03 6.71 8.14
C ARG A 32 5.42 6.09 8.12
N ILE A 33 6.13 6.21 7.00
CA ILE A 33 7.50 5.70 6.84
C ILE A 33 8.47 6.85 7.11
N ILE A 34 9.26 6.70 8.16
CA ILE A 34 10.31 7.64 8.54
C ILE A 34 11.62 7.13 7.95
N LEU A 35 12.11 7.80 6.91
CA LEU A 35 13.42 7.54 6.33
C LEU A 35 14.52 8.14 7.22
N ARG A 36 15.66 7.44 7.28
CA ARG A 36 16.89 8.01 7.82
C ARG A 36 17.36 9.17 6.95
N HIS A 37 18.13 10.09 7.53
CA HIS A 37 18.60 11.27 6.81
C HIS A 37 19.47 10.91 5.62
N GLU A 38 20.34 9.91 5.77
CA GLU A 38 21.28 9.45 4.75
C GLU A 38 20.52 8.91 3.53
N GLU A 39 19.46 8.14 3.76
CA GLU A 39 18.60 7.58 2.69
C GLU A 39 17.89 8.68 1.91
N ARG A 40 17.33 9.67 2.61
CA ARG A 40 16.67 10.81 1.96
C ARG A 40 17.65 11.63 1.13
N ALA A 41 18.88 11.82 1.61
CA ALA A 41 19.93 12.53 0.88
C ALA A 41 20.35 11.80 -0.41
N GLN A 42 20.25 10.47 -0.44
CA GLN A 42 20.49 9.63 -1.62
C GLN A 42 19.29 9.56 -2.59
N GLY A 43 18.23 10.33 -2.32
CA GLY A 43 17.04 10.39 -3.19
C GLY A 43 15.99 9.32 -2.90
N ALA A 44 16.13 8.53 -1.82
CA ALA A 44 15.09 7.59 -1.42
C ALA A 44 13.79 8.33 -1.05
N SER A 45 12.66 7.75 -1.42
CA SER A 45 11.34 8.27 -1.05
C SER A 45 10.49 7.20 -0.37
N SER A 46 9.67 7.60 0.59
CA SER A 46 8.75 6.69 1.28
C SER A 46 7.77 6.03 0.30
N ALA A 47 7.43 6.70 -0.80
CA ALA A 47 6.62 6.15 -1.89
C ALA A 47 7.33 5.01 -2.63
N ALA A 48 8.60 5.18 -2.98
CA ALA A 48 9.40 4.14 -3.61
C ALA A 48 9.53 2.92 -2.70
N VAL A 49 9.86 3.15 -1.42
CA VAL A 49 9.97 2.08 -0.42
C VAL A 49 8.65 1.32 -0.24
N ALA A 50 7.53 2.03 -0.12
CA ALA A 50 6.22 1.39 0.00
C ALA A 50 5.89 0.54 -1.24
N THR A 51 6.19 1.05 -2.44
CA THR A 51 5.95 0.35 -3.71
C THR A 51 6.78 -0.94 -3.80
N GLU A 52 8.06 -0.87 -3.45
CA GLU A 52 8.96 -2.01 -3.43
C GLU A 52 8.52 -3.10 -2.43
N ILE A 53 8.06 -2.70 -1.24
CA ILE A 53 7.54 -3.65 -0.25
C ILE A 53 6.29 -4.35 -0.81
N LEU A 54 5.37 -3.61 -1.42
CA LEU A 54 4.14 -4.15 -1.99
C LEU A 54 4.40 -5.11 -3.15
N SER A 55 5.49 -4.94 -3.90
CA SER A 55 5.84 -5.86 -5.01
C SER A 55 6.44 -7.17 -4.53
N ARG A 56 6.95 -7.26 -3.30
CA ARG A 56 7.58 -8.47 -2.74
C ARG A 56 6.58 -9.49 -2.22
N VAL A 57 5.36 -9.07 -1.90
CA VAL A 57 4.32 -9.96 -1.34
C VAL A 57 3.41 -10.43 -2.47
N PRO A 58 3.44 -11.72 -2.84
CA PRO A 58 2.55 -12.25 -3.86
C PRO A 58 1.09 -12.16 -3.39
N VAL A 59 0.18 -11.92 -4.33
CA VAL A 59 -1.26 -12.03 -4.06
C VAL A 59 -1.60 -13.51 -3.92
N PRO A 60 -2.37 -13.93 -2.91
CA PRO A 60 -2.83 -15.30 -2.81
C PRO A 60 -3.62 -15.69 -4.06
N SER A 61 -3.19 -16.74 -4.77
CA SER A 61 -4.00 -17.39 -5.80
C SER A 61 -4.91 -18.39 -5.12
N PRO A 62 -6.21 -18.49 -5.48
CA PRO A 62 -6.98 -19.67 -5.12
C PRO A 62 -6.27 -20.90 -5.70
N ALA A 63 -6.15 -21.94 -4.88
CA ALA A 63 -5.64 -23.25 -5.27
C ALA A 63 -6.65 -23.99 -6.14
#